data_AF-A0A5C2SMG1-F1
#
_entry.id   AF-A0A5C2SMG1-F1
#
_cell.length_a   1.000
_cell.length_b   1.000
_cell.length_c   1.000
_cell.angle_alpha   90.00
_cell.angle_beta   90.00
_cell.angle_gamma   90.00
#
_symmetry.space_group_name_H-M   'P 1'
#
loop_
_entity.id
_entity.type
_entity.pdbx_description
1 polymer ?
#
loop_
_entity_poly.entity_id
_entity_poly.type
_entity_poly.pdbx_seq_one_letter_code
_entity_poly.pdbx_strand_id
1 'polypeptide(L)'
;MSQNVSVLVVCLGNICRSPIGEAVLKHVAKERGLDITVDSAGTSNYHIGEDPDDRSIAICKKNEVPIKHSARQVQQADFRRFTHILAADEANLRNLNRVKPRDATAEVRLWGSYLDGEAIPDPYYGGMNGFEHVFEQCEKLSNAFLDDVFGKSTQGVE
;
A
#
# COMPACT_ATOMS: atom_id res chain seq x y z
N MET A 1 -5.63 24.15 6.13
CA MET A 1 -4.78 23.30 6.99
C MET A 1 -4.40 22.10 6.15
N SER A 2 -3.14 22.00 5.74
CA SER A 2 -2.66 20.81 5.03
C SER A 2 -2.78 19.65 6.00
N GLN A 3 -3.74 18.75 5.77
CA GLN A 3 -3.88 17.54 6.60
C GLN A 3 -2.62 16.70 6.38
N ASN A 4 -1.93 16.31 7.46
CA ASN A 4 -0.83 15.36 7.34
C ASN A 4 -1.40 14.03 6.85
N VAL A 5 -1.07 13.67 5.60
CA VAL A 5 -1.54 12.42 5.00
C VAL A 5 -0.73 11.27 5.56
N SER A 6 -1.43 10.34 6.18
CA SER A 6 -0.89 9.07 6.67
C SER A 6 -1.64 7.90 6.06
N VAL A 7 -0.91 6.95 5.49
CA VAL A 7 -1.45 5.85 4.69
C VAL A 7 -1.01 4.50 5.26
N LEU A 8 -1.95 3.56 5.33
CA LEU A 8 -1.68 2.15 5.64
C LEU A 8 -2.05 1.28 4.44
N VAL A 9 -1.06 0.60 3.84
CA VAL A 9 -1.30 -0.37 2.78
C VAL A 9 -1.57 -1.74 3.38
N VAL A 10 -2.64 -2.42 2.96
CA VAL A 10 -3.09 -3.67 3.60
C VAL A 10 -3.27 -4.78 2.59
N CYS A 11 -2.63 -5.93 2.85
CA CYS A 11 -2.88 -7.18 2.13
C CYS A 11 -3.27 -8.32 3.10
N LEU A 12 -3.22 -9.57 2.66
CA LEU A 12 -3.50 -10.71 3.54
C LEU A 12 -2.39 -10.91 4.60
N GLY A 13 -1.20 -11.32 4.16
CA GLY A 13 -0.13 -11.78 5.05
C GLY A 13 0.98 -10.77 5.38
N ASN A 14 0.94 -9.57 4.78
CA ASN A 14 1.94 -8.51 4.96
C ASN A 14 3.40 -8.87 4.63
N ILE A 15 3.62 -9.81 3.70
CA ILE A 15 4.97 -10.18 3.23
C ILE A 15 5.19 -9.91 1.73
N CYS A 16 4.11 -9.94 0.91
CA CYS A 16 4.22 -9.76 -0.54
C CYS A 16 3.76 -8.35 -0.98
N ARG A 17 2.44 -8.18 -1.19
CA ARG A 17 1.84 -6.99 -1.80
C ARG A 17 1.97 -5.72 -0.96
N SER A 18 1.61 -5.75 0.31
CA SER A 18 1.59 -4.51 1.12
C SER A 18 2.97 -3.98 1.48
N PRO A 19 4.03 -4.79 1.71
CA PRO A 19 5.39 -4.26 1.83
C PRO A 19 5.92 -3.61 0.54
N ILE A 20 5.63 -4.20 -0.63
CA ILE A 20 5.94 -3.55 -1.93
C ILE A 20 5.18 -2.22 -2.02
N GLY A 21 3.88 -2.25 -1.73
CA GLY A 21 3.03 -1.07 -1.79
C GLY A 21 3.48 0.07 -0.89
N GLU A 22 3.89 -0.23 0.35
CA GLU A 22 4.47 0.76 1.26
C GLU A 22 5.75 1.36 0.69
N ALA A 23 6.69 0.51 0.27
CA ALA A 23 7.99 0.95 -0.23
C ALA A 23 7.83 1.82 -1.47
N VAL A 24 7.00 1.40 -2.42
CA VAL A 24 6.73 2.12 -3.67
C VAL A 24 5.99 3.43 -3.41
N LEU A 25 4.91 3.43 -2.62
CA LEU A 25 4.16 4.66 -2.35
C LEU A 25 5.03 5.71 -1.65
N LYS A 26 5.85 5.27 -0.68
CA LYS A 26 6.80 6.15 0.01
C LYS A 26 7.87 6.70 -0.93
N HIS A 27 8.35 5.88 -1.86
CA HIS A 27 9.33 6.28 -2.86
C HIS A 27 8.75 7.34 -3.81
N VAL A 28 7.60 7.06 -4.44
CA VAL A 28 6.93 7.96 -5.38
C VAL A 28 6.54 9.29 -4.70
N ALA A 29 6.05 9.24 -3.45
CA ALA A 29 5.75 10.46 -2.70
C ALA A 29 7.00 11.32 -2.46
N LYS A 30 8.13 10.69 -2.12
CA LYS A 30 9.41 11.38 -1.94
C LYS A 30 9.90 12.01 -3.23
N GLU A 31 9.82 11.31 -4.36
CA GLU A 31 10.20 11.86 -5.68
C GLU A 31 9.34 13.08 -6.06
N ARG A 32 8.07 13.07 -5.68
CA ARG A 32 7.13 14.19 -5.86
C ARG A 32 7.29 15.30 -4.81
N GLY A 33 8.22 15.18 -3.87
CA GLY A 33 8.43 16.16 -2.80
C GLY A 33 7.27 16.25 -1.79
N LEU A 34 6.46 15.19 -1.67
CA LEU A 34 5.32 15.11 -0.77
C LEU A 34 5.74 14.48 0.56
N ASP A 35 5.43 15.15 1.66
CA ASP A 35 5.66 14.64 3.01
C ASP A 35 4.43 13.88 3.51
N ILE A 36 4.49 12.55 3.43
CA ILE A 36 3.45 11.64 3.91
C ILE A 36 4.04 10.54 4.78
N THR A 37 3.23 10.03 5.71
CA THR A 37 3.58 8.82 6.46
C THR A 37 2.99 7.60 5.77
N VAL A 38 3.80 6.57 5.53
CA VAL A 38 3.34 5.29 4.94
C VAL A 38 3.81 4.14 5.82
N ASP A 39 2.94 3.16 6.03
CA ASP A 39 3.18 1.90 6.72
C ASP A 39 2.39 0.79 6.01
N SER A 40 2.65 -0.48 6.35
CA SER A 40 1.88 -1.62 5.85
C SER A 40 1.48 -2.62 6.94
N ALA A 41 0.41 -3.34 6.67
CA ALA A 41 -0.09 -4.39 7.55
C ALA A 41 -0.81 -5.52 6.80
N GLY A 42 -1.15 -6.57 7.54
CA GLY A 42 -1.87 -7.75 7.09
C GLY A 42 -3.21 -7.88 7.79
N THR A 43 -4.20 -8.44 7.09
CA THR A 43 -5.48 -8.81 7.72
C THR A 43 -5.36 -10.11 8.53
N SER A 44 -4.43 -10.99 8.18
CA SER A 44 -4.09 -12.18 8.98
C SER A 44 -2.90 -11.94 9.91
N ASN A 45 -2.61 -12.93 10.75
CA ASN A 45 -1.48 -12.95 11.68
C ASN A 45 -0.48 -14.08 11.37
N TYR A 46 -0.41 -14.55 10.12
CA TYR A 46 0.40 -15.72 9.77
C TYR A 46 1.91 -15.46 9.85
N HIS A 47 2.34 -14.25 9.50
CA HIS A 47 3.75 -13.91 9.31
C HIS A 47 4.23 -12.82 10.28
N ILE A 48 3.63 -12.69 11.46
CA ILE A 48 3.97 -11.59 12.38
C ILE A 48 5.46 -11.64 12.76
N GLY A 49 6.16 -10.53 12.52
CA GLY A 49 7.59 -10.38 12.79
C GLY A 49 8.49 -10.78 11.63
N GLU A 50 7.98 -11.46 10.61
CA GLU A 50 8.76 -11.90 9.46
C GLU A 50 9.14 -10.73 8.55
N ASP A 51 10.28 -10.87 7.87
CA ASP A 51 10.68 -9.96 6.80
C ASP A 51 9.77 -10.13 5.57
N PRO A 52 9.74 -9.16 4.64
CA PRO A 52 9.07 -9.32 3.36
C PRO A 52 9.58 -10.54 2.60
N ASP A 53 8.74 -11.12 1.75
CA ASP A 53 9.12 -12.23 0.87
C ASP A 53 10.38 -11.85 0.07
N ASP A 54 11.34 -12.76 -0.06
CA ASP A 54 12.60 -12.51 -0.77
C ASP A 54 12.38 -11.98 -2.20
N ARG A 55 11.29 -12.38 -2.85
CA ARG A 55 10.90 -11.90 -4.18
C ARG A 55 10.41 -10.46 -4.15
N SER A 56 9.72 -10.05 -3.08
CA SER A 56 9.39 -8.63 -2.83
C SER A 56 10.64 -7.80 -2.63
N ILE A 57 11.60 -8.31 -1.85
CA ILE A 57 12.90 -7.65 -1.64
C ILE A 57 13.65 -7.53 -2.97
N ALA A 58 13.69 -8.61 -3.75
CA ALA A 58 14.38 -8.65 -5.04
C ALA A 58 13.78 -7.67 -6.06
N ILE A 59 12.44 -7.58 -6.16
CA ILE A 59 11.81 -6.67 -7.12
C ILE A 59 11.98 -5.20 -6.72
N CYS A 60 11.86 -4.87 -5.43
CA CYS A 60 12.12 -3.52 -4.96
C CYS A 60 13.58 -3.13 -5.17
N LYS A 61 14.52 -4.04 -4.89
CA LYS A 61 15.96 -3.83 -5.17
C LYS A 61 16.25 -3.64 -6.65
N LYS A 62 15.62 -4.42 -7.54
CA LYS A 62 15.75 -4.30 -9.00
C LYS A 62 15.38 -2.90 -9.49
N ASN A 63 14.39 -2.26 -8.85
CA ASN A 63 13.90 -0.92 -9.18
C ASN A 63 14.47 0.17 -8.25
N GLU A 64 15.54 -0.12 -7.50
CA GLU A 64 16.21 0.84 -6.60
C GLU A 64 15.29 1.45 -5.51
N VAL A 65 14.19 0.76 -5.18
CA VAL A 65 13.26 1.15 -4.13
C VAL A 65 13.66 0.47 -2.82
N PRO A 66 14.04 1.21 -1.77
CA PRO A 66 14.38 0.61 -0.48
C PRO A 66 13.14 0.00 0.17
N ILE A 67 13.24 -1.26 0.57
CA ILE A 67 12.20 -1.96 1.33
C ILE A 67 12.79 -2.48 2.64
N LYS A 68 12.14 -2.10 3.75
CA LYS A 68 12.48 -2.58 5.08
C LYS A 68 11.21 -2.54 5.91
N HIS A 69 10.69 -3.72 6.23
CA HIS A 69 9.44 -3.88 6.96
C HIS A 69 9.51 -5.12 7.84
N SER A 70 8.66 -5.20 8.85
CA SER A 70 8.44 -6.43 9.62
C SER A 70 6.94 -6.64 9.69
N ALA A 71 6.49 -7.80 9.23
CA ALA A 71 5.08 -8.08 9.03
C ALA A 71 4.29 -7.94 10.34
N ARG A 72 3.15 -7.27 10.28
CA ARG A 72 2.27 -7.01 11.41
C ARG A 72 0.81 -7.09 11.02
N GLN A 73 -0.06 -7.35 12.00
CA GLN A 73 -1.50 -7.35 11.78
C GLN A 73 -2.06 -5.94 11.92
N VAL A 74 -3.07 -5.62 11.11
CA VAL A 74 -3.90 -4.41 11.29
C VAL A 74 -4.50 -4.41 12.69
N GLN A 75 -4.36 -3.27 13.38
CA GLN A 75 -4.95 -3.05 14.69
C GLN A 75 -6.12 -2.06 14.60
N GLN A 76 -7.08 -2.13 15.53
CA GLN A 76 -8.18 -1.16 15.55
C GLN A 76 -7.67 0.30 15.68
N ALA A 77 -6.54 0.50 16.38
CA ALA A 77 -5.92 1.82 16.51
C ALA A 77 -5.48 2.40 15.16
N ASP A 78 -5.16 1.56 14.17
CA ASP A 78 -4.73 2.01 12.85
C ASP A 78 -5.83 2.82 12.13
N PHE A 79 -7.10 2.47 12.35
CA PHE A 79 -8.26 3.20 11.81
C PHE A 79 -8.44 4.63 12.39
N ARG A 80 -7.67 4.99 13.42
CA ARG A 80 -7.60 6.35 13.97
C ARG A 80 -6.26 7.03 13.68
N ARG A 81 -5.18 6.25 13.57
CA ARG A 81 -3.82 6.75 13.31
C ARG A 81 -3.61 7.15 11.86
N PHE A 82 -4.22 6.42 10.93
CA PHE A 82 -4.07 6.64 9.50
C PHE A 82 -5.24 7.44 8.95
N THR A 83 -4.95 8.34 8.01
CA THR A 83 -5.99 9.05 7.23
C THR A 83 -6.59 8.14 6.16
N HIS A 84 -5.78 7.26 5.56
CA HIS A 84 -6.18 6.36 4.49
C HIS A 84 -5.71 4.94 4.78
N ILE A 85 -6.58 3.96 4.52
CA ILE A 85 -6.25 2.53 4.55
C ILE A 85 -6.60 1.95 3.18
N LEU A 86 -5.56 1.49 2.49
CA LEU A 86 -5.62 1.03 1.10
C LEU A 86 -5.58 -0.50 1.06
N ALA A 87 -6.71 -1.12 0.71
CA ALA A 87 -6.84 -2.56 0.58
C ALA A 87 -6.29 -3.02 -0.79
N ALA A 88 -5.41 -4.03 -0.80
CA ALA A 88 -4.85 -4.58 -2.02
C ALA A 88 -5.90 -5.30 -2.88
N ASP A 89 -6.86 -5.99 -2.26
CA ASP A 89 -7.95 -6.66 -2.94
C ASP A 89 -9.29 -6.54 -2.19
N GLU A 90 -10.36 -7.00 -2.84
CA GLU A 90 -11.72 -7.00 -2.31
C GLU A 90 -11.91 -7.83 -1.02
N ALA A 91 -11.15 -8.92 -0.86
CA ALA A 91 -11.21 -9.72 0.36
C ALA A 91 -10.58 -8.96 1.54
N ASN A 92 -9.47 -8.26 1.30
CA ASN A 92 -8.84 -7.39 2.28
C ASN A 92 -9.77 -6.23 2.66
N LEU A 93 -10.44 -5.61 1.68
CA LEU A 93 -11.41 -4.54 1.93
C LEU A 93 -12.57 -5.02 2.81
N ARG A 94 -13.16 -6.18 2.49
CA ARG A 94 -14.21 -6.78 3.32
C ARG A 94 -13.74 -7.08 4.74
N ASN A 95 -12.53 -7.63 4.90
CA ASN A 95 -11.96 -7.93 6.22
C ASN A 95 -11.74 -6.66 7.05
N LEU A 96 -11.20 -5.61 6.43
CA LEU A 96 -11.01 -4.30 7.07
C LEU A 96 -12.35 -3.71 7.52
N ASN A 97 -13.36 -3.72 6.66
CA ASN A 97 -14.69 -3.19 7.00
C ASN A 97 -15.36 -3.96 8.13
N ARG A 98 -15.10 -5.27 8.26
CA ARG A 98 -15.63 -6.08 9.37
C ARG A 98 -15.03 -5.69 10.73
N VAL A 99 -13.77 -5.27 10.77
CA VAL A 99 -13.06 -4.91 12.00
C VAL A 99 -12.98 -3.40 12.23
N LYS A 100 -13.47 -2.59 11.28
CA LYS A 100 -13.51 -1.14 11.35
C LYS A 100 -14.35 -0.68 12.55
N PRO A 101 -13.77 0.05 13.51
CA PRO A 101 -14.51 0.56 14.66
C PRO A 101 -15.41 1.73 14.24
N ARG A 102 -16.49 1.97 15.01
CA ARG A 102 -17.51 2.99 14.66
C ARG A 102 -16.98 4.42 14.65
N ASP A 103 -15.99 4.69 15.49
CA ASP A 103 -15.29 5.97 15.63
C ASP A 103 -14.05 6.08 14.73
N ALA A 104 -13.88 5.17 13.76
CA ALA A 104 -12.80 5.25 12.78
C ALA A 104 -12.86 6.56 12.00
N THR A 105 -11.71 7.24 11.91
CA THR A 105 -11.54 8.46 11.12
C THR A 105 -10.93 8.17 9.76
N ALA A 106 -10.28 7.01 9.60
CA ALA A 106 -9.66 6.60 8.35
C ALA A 106 -10.67 6.36 7.23
N GLU A 107 -10.36 6.86 6.05
CA GLU A 107 -10.95 6.41 4.81
C GLU A 107 -10.41 5.02 4.43
N VAL A 108 -11.30 4.06 4.22
CA VAL A 108 -10.93 2.68 3.86
C VAL A 108 -11.45 2.40 2.47
N ARG A 109 -10.55 2.13 1.51
CA ARG A 109 -10.89 1.90 0.10
C ARG A 109 -10.09 0.76 -0.50
N LEU A 110 -10.60 0.18 -1.59
CA LEU A 110 -9.79 -0.63 -2.50
C LEU A 110 -8.73 0.29 -3.13
N TRP A 111 -7.46 -0.09 -3.14
CA TRP A 111 -6.42 0.77 -3.72
C TRP A 111 -6.65 0.96 -5.23
N GLY A 112 -7.09 -0.10 -5.92
CA GLY A 112 -7.50 -0.07 -7.32
C GLY A 112 -8.48 1.05 -7.68
N SER A 113 -9.32 1.50 -6.74
CA SER A 113 -10.34 2.51 -7.02
C SER A 113 -9.79 3.88 -7.42
N TYR A 114 -8.50 4.14 -7.18
CA TYR A 114 -7.84 5.38 -7.60
C TYR A 114 -7.47 5.38 -9.09
N LEU A 115 -7.53 4.24 -9.79
CA LEU A 115 -7.14 4.13 -11.20
C LEU A 115 -8.25 3.51 -12.07
N ASP A 116 -8.51 2.22 -11.90
CA ASP A 116 -9.38 1.42 -12.78
C ASP A 116 -10.38 0.53 -12.00
N GLY A 117 -10.27 0.49 -10.67
CA GLY A 117 -11.10 -0.35 -9.81
C GLY A 117 -10.59 -1.79 -9.67
N GLU A 118 -9.44 -2.14 -10.25
CA GLU A 118 -8.93 -3.51 -10.24
C GLU A 118 -8.14 -3.84 -8.98
N ALA A 119 -8.24 -5.09 -8.54
CA ALA A 119 -7.47 -5.60 -7.40
C ALA A 119 -5.99 -5.85 -7.77
N ILE A 120 -5.10 -5.70 -6.80
CA ILE A 120 -3.70 -6.13 -6.92
C ILE A 120 -3.66 -7.66 -6.74
N PRO A 121 -3.31 -8.43 -7.79
CA PRO A 121 -3.36 -9.88 -7.76
C PRO A 121 -2.32 -10.42 -6.79
N ASP A 122 -2.65 -11.52 -6.12
CA ASP A 122 -1.73 -12.15 -5.17
C ASP A 122 -0.61 -12.90 -5.93
N PRO A 123 0.67 -12.50 -5.79
CA PRO A 123 1.76 -13.12 -6.53
C PRO A 123 2.30 -14.38 -5.84
N TYR A 124 1.81 -14.75 -4.64
CA TYR A 124 2.47 -15.69 -3.74
C TYR A 124 2.75 -17.07 -4.37
N TYR A 125 1.78 -17.61 -5.10
CA TYR A 125 1.90 -18.91 -5.80
C TYR A 125 2.52 -18.80 -7.21
N GLY A 126 2.92 -17.61 -7.63
CA GLY A 126 3.56 -17.33 -8.91
C GLY A 126 5.09 -17.22 -8.84
N GLY A 127 5.71 -16.99 -9.99
CA GLY A 127 7.13 -16.65 -10.11
C GLY A 127 7.39 -15.14 -10.04
N MET A 128 8.63 -14.74 -10.32
CA MET A 128 9.05 -13.33 -10.30
C MET A 128 8.20 -12.40 -11.17
N ASN A 129 7.66 -12.88 -12.30
CA ASN A 129 6.77 -12.08 -13.16
C ASN A 129 5.53 -11.57 -12.42
N GLY A 130 5.01 -12.32 -11.43
CA GLY A 130 3.89 -11.85 -10.60
C GLY A 130 4.30 -10.68 -9.71
N PHE A 131 5.51 -10.70 -9.18
CA PHE A 131 6.07 -9.63 -8.35
C PHE A 131 6.40 -8.38 -9.17
N GLU A 132 6.88 -8.55 -10.41
CA GLU A 132 7.04 -7.46 -11.37
C GLU A 132 5.71 -6.75 -11.64
N HIS A 133 4.67 -7.52 -11.92
CA HIS A 133 3.33 -6.96 -12.16
C HIS A 133 2.77 -6.22 -10.93
N VAL A 134 2.94 -6.78 -9.73
CA VAL A 134 2.54 -6.11 -8.48
C VAL A 134 3.29 -4.80 -8.28
N PHE A 135 4.59 -4.76 -8.55
CA PHE A 135 5.39 -3.54 -8.44
C PHE A 135 4.86 -2.45 -9.39
N GLU A 136 4.67 -2.79 -10.68
CA GLU A 136 4.14 -1.86 -11.69
C GLU A 136 2.75 -1.33 -11.31
N GLN A 137 1.87 -2.19 -10.78
CA GLN A 137 0.55 -1.77 -10.30
C GLN A 137 0.67 -0.84 -9.08
N CYS A 138 1.51 -1.18 -8.10
CA CYS A 138 1.75 -0.31 -6.94
C CYS A 138 2.25 1.07 -7.36
N GLU A 139 3.12 1.16 -8.38
CA GLU A 139 3.62 2.44 -8.88
C GLU A 139 2.50 3.27 -9.52
N LYS A 140 1.72 2.68 -10.45
CA LYS A 140 0.57 3.35 -11.09
C LYS A 140 -0.46 3.83 -10.06
N LEU A 141 -0.81 2.95 -9.11
CA LEU A 141 -1.78 3.25 -8.05
C LEU A 141 -1.24 4.27 -7.05
N SER A 142 0.06 4.31 -6.79
CA SER A 142 0.69 5.35 -5.96
C SER A 142 0.57 6.71 -6.62
N ASN A 143 0.90 6.80 -7.90
CA ASN A 143 0.77 8.04 -8.66
C ASN A 143 -0.69 8.53 -8.68
N ALA A 144 -1.64 7.62 -8.96
CA ALA A 144 -3.06 7.95 -9.02
C ALA A 144 -3.64 8.36 -7.65
N PHE A 145 -3.26 7.67 -6.58
CA PHE A 145 -3.62 8.05 -5.20
C PHE A 145 -3.10 9.44 -4.83
N LEU A 146 -1.83 9.73 -5.11
CA LEU A 146 -1.24 11.03 -4.80
C LEU A 146 -1.87 12.16 -5.63
N ASP A 147 -2.24 11.91 -6.88
CA ASP A 147 -2.96 12.87 -7.72
C ASP A 147 -4.37 13.17 -7.18
N ASP A 148 -5.08 12.17 -6.64
CA ASP A 148 -6.40 12.37 -6.03
C ASP A 148 -6.30 13.19 -4.74
N VAL A 149 -5.31 12.89 -3.88
CA VAL A 149 -5.16 13.51 -2.56
C VAL A 149 -4.55 14.90 -2.61
N PHE A 150 -3.56 15.13 -3.48
CA PHE A 150 -2.81 16.40 -3.55
C PHE A 150 -3.11 17.23 -4.81
N GLY A 151 -3.91 16.70 -5.74
CA GLY A 151 -4.09 17.25 -7.07
C GLY A 151 -3.01 16.77 -8.04
N LYS A 152 -3.31 16.82 -9.34
CA LYS A 152 -2.35 16.44 -10.38
C LYS A 152 -1.15 17.37 -10.36
N SER A 153 0.03 16.78 -10.29
CA SER A 153 1.27 17.53 -10.52
C SER A 153 1.31 18.01 -11.97
N THR A 154 1.28 19.32 -12.19
CA THR A 154 1.61 19.91 -13.49
C THR A 154 3.11 19.81 -13.69
N GLN A 155 3.63 18.63 -14.02
CA GLN A 155 4.95 18.50 -14.63
C GLN A 155 4.79 18.22 -16.11
N GLY A 156 5.49 19.03 -16.89
CA GLY A 156 5.17 19.38 -18.26
C GLY A 156 5.33 18.26 -19.26
N VAL A 157 4.40 18.25 -20.21
CA VAL A 157 4.71 17.88 -21.59
C VAL A 157 5.48 19.08 -22.16
N GLU A 158 6.81 18.99 -22.21
CA GLU A 158 7.63 19.72 -23.18
C GLU A 158 8.11 18.74 -24.25
#